data_AF-A0A1J9RKF2-F1
#
_entry.id   AF-A0A1J9RKF2-F1
#
_cell.length_a   1.000
_cell.length_b   1.000
_cell.length_c   1.000
_cell.angle_alpha   90.00
_cell.angle_beta   90.00
_cell.angle_gamma   90.00
#
_symmetry.space_group_name_H-M   'P 1'
#
loop_
_entity.id
_entity.type
_entity.pdbx_description
1 polymer ?
#
loop_
_entity_poly.entity_id
_entity_poly.type
_entity_poly.pdbx_seq_one_letter_code
_entity_poly.pdbx_strand_id
1 'polypeptide(L)'
;MALGLNNLLSDTATRGTHRKTRHPAKANAKPAKGKARIAMKIRSHPARPQLNISKLYTSYGHKALFAPSGTEAAQYFVVNKVPHRHASELVPAFYRGDNPKYTPETTAIGRARRTAMWTSFKVWLGDGVGEILRNNYRRRKAKSYARKDKLRKFCCRRSKPPKEPLEDEQSVSGKVILVHIHRSGLSRKVEFEVEGTRYRWSGTRIFATSFMKGVKGSSHCLKLIRTSDHTRIATVKKRRSAHYHRSIKTGQPPNKKKLFIGALRIYEEAYELPIGDDNGAGGSRVAAFTGKVDALASNSRSRAKDKRDVNPDGPHVGNLTEGMIMLSCWIVAEAEYRLRYKIFDVLQEIGENARG
;
A
#
# COMPACT_ATOMS: atom_id res chain seq x y z
N MET A 1 -21.69 39.42 -49.34
CA MET A 1 -22.71 39.94 -50.27
C MET A 1 -23.45 38.75 -50.86
N ALA A 2 -24.78 38.81 -50.82
CA ALA A 2 -25.79 37.95 -51.47
C ALA A 2 -25.71 36.42 -51.17
N LEU A 3 -26.61 35.86 -50.35
CA LEU A 3 -28.01 35.44 -50.68
C LEU A 3 -28.01 34.37 -51.79
N GLY A 4 -28.60 33.17 -51.69
CA GLY A 4 -29.53 32.59 -50.72
C GLY A 4 -30.43 31.57 -51.46
N LEU A 5 -31.08 30.68 -50.70
CA LEU A 5 -32.31 29.91 -51.03
C LEU A 5 -32.13 28.77 -52.07
N ASN A 6 -32.83 27.64 -52.07
CA ASN A 6 -33.81 26.94 -51.22
C ASN A 6 -33.94 25.54 -51.86
N ASN A 7 -33.90 24.44 -51.11
CA ASN A 7 -35.05 23.70 -50.59
C ASN A 7 -36.03 23.07 -51.61
N LEU A 8 -36.09 21.74 -51.51
CA LEU A 8 -37.25 20.85 -51.40
C LEU A 8 -38.17 20.51 -52.60
N LEU A 9 -38.51 19.20 -52.57
CA LEU A 9 -39.78 18.53 -52.91
C LEU A 9 -40.10 18.16 -54.36
N SER A 10 -40.25 16.86 -54.59
CA SER A 10 -41.57 16.32 -54.97
C SER A 10 -41.64 14.81 -54.79
N ASP A 11 -42.67 14.41 -54.04
CA ASP A 11 -43.24 13.07 -53.98
C ASP A 11 -43.74 12.62 -55.35
N THR A 12 -43.65 11.32 -55.64
CA THR A 12 -44.72 10.61 -56.36
C THR A 12 -44.91 9.22 -55.79
N ALA A 13 -46.15 9.00 -55.34
CA ALA A 13 -46.68 7.73 -54.86
C ALA A 13 -46.96 6.77 -56.03
N THR A 14 -46.92 5.46 -55.76
CA THR A 14 -47.82 4.51 -56.43
C THR A 14 -48.11 3.32 -55.52
N ARG A 15 -49.39 3.22 -55.13
CA ARG A 15 -50.03 2.02 -54.58
C ARG A 15 -50.17 0.99 -55.70
N GLY A 16 -49.90 -0.28 -55.38
CA GLY A 16 -50.28 -1.43 -56.20
C GLY A 16 -50.52 -2.65 -55.31
N THR A 17 -51.79 -2.89 -54.99
CA THR A 17 -52.29 -4.11 -54.32
C THR A 17 -52.43 -5.25 -55.32
N HIS A 18 -51.92 -6.45 -55.03
CA HIS A 18 -52.52 -7.70 -55.54
C HIS A 18 -52.24 -8.92 -54.64
N ARG A 19 -53.20 -9.84 -54.71
CA ARG A 19 -53.64 -10.91 -53.81
C ARG A 19 -52.87 -12.25 -53.97
N LYS A 20 -52.90 -13.04 -52.88
CA LYS A 20 -52.97 -14.54 -52.75
C LYS A 20 -51.77 -15.36 -53.28
N THR A 21 -51.15 -16.25 -52.50
CA THR A 21 -51.64 -17.62 -52.16
C THR A 21 -50.75 -18.30 -51.09
N ARG A 22 -51.35 -19.21 -50.30
CA ARG A 22 -50.73 -20.18 -49.35
C ARG A 22 -49.86 -21.21 -50.13
N HIS A 23 -48.83 -21.91 -49.64
CA HIS A 23 -48.73 -22.85 -48.49
C HIS A 23 -47.24 -23.36 -48.37
N PRO A 24 -46.85 -24.33 -47.48
CA PRO A 24 -45.78 -24.13 -46.49
C PRO A 24 -44.47 -24.93 -46.70
N ALA A 25 -43.59 -24.81 -45.69
CA ALA A 25 -42.51 -25.71 -45.26
C ALA A 25 -41.09 -25.42 -45.78
N LYS A 26 -40.22 -24.97 -44.86
CA LYS A 26 -39.13 -25.79 -44.32
C LYS A 26 -38.45 -25.06 -43.16
N ALA A 27 -38.59 -25.67 -41.98
CA ALA A 27 -37.85 -25.31 -40.78
C ALA A 27 -36.37 -25.60 -41.00
N ASN A 28 -35.54 -24.56 -41.01
CA ASN A 28 -34.10 -24.68 -40.80
C ASN A 28 -33.79 -24.10 -39.42
N ALA A 29 -33.88 -24.98 -38.42
CA ALA A 29 -33.41 -24.73 -37.07
C ALA A 29 -31.89 -24.51 -37.11
N LYS A 30 -31.45 -23.26 -36.96
CA LYS A 30 -30.06 -22.95 -36.62
C LYS A 30 -29.81 -23.42 -35.18
N PRO A 31 -28.74 -24.18 -34.89
CA PRO A 31 -28.42 -24.53 -33.53
C PRO A 31 -28.02 -23.25 -32.78
N ALA A 32 -28.85 -22.87 -31.81
CA ALA A 32 -28.52 -21.85 -30.84
C ALA A 32 -27.26 -22.30 -30.09
N LYS A 33 -26.13 -21.63 -30.35
CA LYS A 33 -24.91 -21.75 -29.55
C LYS A 33 -25.24 -21.27 -28.14
N GLY A 34 -25.66 -22.21 -27.30
CA GLY A 34 -25.80 -22.03 -25.85
C GLY A 34 -24.44 -21.65 -25.28
N LYS A 35 -24.18 -20.35 -25.15
CA LYS A 35 -23.13 -19.87 -24.27
C LYS A 35 -23.63 -20.13 -22.86
N ALA A 36 -23.24 -21.27 -22.29
CA ALA A 36 -23.28 -21.49 -20.86
C ALA A 36 -22.43 -20.39 -20.20
N ARG A 37 -23.10 -19.29 -19.82
CA ARG A 37 -22.55 -18.34 -18.87
C ARG A 37 -22.53 -19.08 -17.55
N ILE A 38 -21.39 -19.68 -17.23
CA ILE A 38 -21.04 -20.03 -15.86
C ILE A 38 -20.99 -18.69 -15.12
N ALA A 39 -22.13 -18.31 -14.55
CA ALA A 39 -22.20 -17.25 -13.58
C ALA A 39 -21.41 -17.75 -12.37
N MET A 40 -20.13 -17.37 -12.29
CA MET A 40 -19.39 -17.42 -11.04
C MET A 40 -20.18 -16.59 -10.03
N LYS A 41 -21.01 -17.28 -9.24
CA LYS A 41 -21.65 -16.77 -8.05
C LYS A 41 -20.51 -16.39 -7.12
N ILE A 42 -20.11 -15.12 -7.15
CA ILE A 42 -19.22 -14.53 -6.16
C ILE A 42 -19.98 -14.67 -4.84
N ARG A 43 -19.67 -15.73 -4.08
CA ARG A 43 -20.15 -15.87 -2.70
C ARG A 43 -19.66 -14.63 -1.97
N SER A 44 -20.59 -13.74 -1.63
CA SER A 44 -20.31 -12.61 -0.76
C SER A 44 -20.19 -13.18 0.65
N HIS A 45 -18.99 -13.62 1.01
CA HIS A 45 -18.67 -13.93 2.39
C HIS A 45 -18.80 -12.65 3.23
N PRO A 46 -19.28 -12.74 4.49
CA PRO A 46 -19.43 -11.59 5.36
C PRO A 46 -18.02 -11.07 5.70
N ALA A 47 -17.55 -10.11 4.91
CA ALA A 47 -16.27 -9.47 5.15
C ALA A 47 -16.38 -8.59 6.41
N ARG A 48 -15.32 -8.57 7.23
CA ARG A 48 -15.06 -7.47 8.15
C ARG A 48 -15.35 -6.09 7.52
N PRO A 49 -15.72 -5.09 8.35
CA PRO A 49 -16.06 -3.77 7.85
C PRO A 49 -14.93 -3.19 7.00
N GLN A 50 -15.32 -2.63 5.86
CA GLN A 50 -14.41 -1.95 4.94
C GLN A 50 -13.71 -0.79 5.67
N LEU A 51 -12.39 -0.69 5.55
CA LEU A 51 -11.64 0.43 6.12
C LEU A 51 -11.35 1.49 5.07
N ASN A 52 -11.69 2.73 5.41
CA ASN A 52 -11.38 3.91 4.62
C ASN A 52 -9.93 4.34 4.85
N ILE A 53 -9.19 4.46 3.76
CA ILE A 53 -7.82 4.97 3.72
C ILE A 53 -7.88 6.47 3.51
N SER A 54 -7.34 7.24 4.46
CA SER A 54 -7.28 8.70 4.36
C SER A 54 -5.85 9.21 4.56
N LYS A 55 -5.47 10.28 3.83
CA LYS A 55 -4.26 11.08 4.11
C LYS A 55 -4.62 12.32 4.91
N LEU A 56 -3.77 12.66 5.87
CA LEU A 56 -3.78 13.94 6.55
C LEU A 56 -2.71 14.82 5.92
N TYR A 57 -3.09 16.02 5.50
CA TYR A 57 -2.14 17.03 5.06
C TYR A 57 -1.56 17.72 6.29
N THR A 58 -0.27 17.52 6.53
CA THR A 58 0.48 18.31 7.52
C THR A 58 1.69 18.92 6.85
N SER A 59 2.06 20.14 7.23
CA SER A 59 3.23 20.86 6.72
C SER A 59 4.56 20.12 6.93
N TYR A 60 4.61 19.14 7.85
CA TYR A 60 5.83 18.42 8.26
C TYR A 60 5.84 16.92 7.93
N GLY A 61 4.87 16.41 7.15
CA GLY A 61 4.73 14.96 6.96
C GLY A 61 3.48 14.53 6.18
N HIS A 62 3.54 13.34 5.60
CA HIS A 62 2.34 12.63 5.16
C HIS A 62 1.95 11.65 6.27
N LYS A 63 0.84 11.93 6.95
CA LYS A 63 0.22 10.94 7.84
C LYS A 63 -0.92 10.25 7.09
N ALA A 64 -1.12 8.98 7.35
CA ALA A 64 -2.25 8.23 6.82
C ALA A 64 -2.96 7.52 7.95
N LEU A 65 -4.25 7.25 7.78
CA LEU A 65 -5.06 6.52 8.75
C LEU A 65 -6.01 5.58 8.04
N PHE A 66 -6.36 4.51 8.73
CA PHE A 66 -7.35 3.51 8.35
C PHE A 66 -8.47 3.55 9.39
N ALA A 67 -9.68 3.91 8.98
CA ALA A 67 -10.85 4.02 9.86
C ALA A 67 -12.07 3.40 9.17
N PRO A 68 -13.02 2.77 9.87
CA PRO A 68 -14.19 2.18 9.21
C PRO A 68 -15.05 3.25 8.52
N SER A 69 -15.15 4.45 9.11
CA SER A 69 -15.88 5.57 8.53
C SER A 69 -15.11 6.90 8.53
N GLY A 70 -15.75 7.92 7.94
CA GLY A 70 -15.23 9.29 7.89
C GLY A 70 -15.29 10.01 9.24
N THR A 71 -15.98 9.48 10.24
CA THR A 71 -16.20 10.13 11.55
C THR A 71 -15.66 9.30 12.70
N GLU A 72 -15.49 7.99 12.52
CA GLU A 72 -14.93 7.10 13.53
C GLU A 72 -13.42 7.27 13.75
N ALA A 73 -12.98 6.79 14.92
CA ALA A 73 -11.58 6.70 15.29
C ALA A 73 -10.82 5.76 14.34
N ALA A 74 -9.54 6.07 14.12
CA ALA A 74 -8.70 5.22 13.29
C ALA A 74 -8.32 3.94 14.04
N GLN A 75 -8.45 2.80 13.36
CA GLN A 75 -7.93 1.51 13.84
C GLN A 75 -6.43 1.40 13.63
N TYR A 76 -5.92 2.04 12.58
CA TYR A 76 -4.49 2.08 12.29
C TYR A 76 -4.06 3.46 11.83
N PHE A 77 -2.86 3.84 12.25
CA PHE A 77 -2.27 5.14 11.95
C PHE A 77 -0.83 4.98 11.43
N VAL A 78 -0.49 5.71 10.37
CA VAL A 78 0.84 5.75 9.78
C VAL A 78 1.41 7.15 9.97
N VAL A 79 2.53 7.25 10.66
CA VAL A 79 3.35 8.47 10.72
C VAL A 79 4.52 8.30 9.79
N ASN A 80 4.54 9.05 8.68
CA ASN A 80 5.69 9.12 7.80
C ASN A 80 6.26 10.54 7.75
N LYS A 81 7.56 10.66 8.03
CA LYS A 81 8.29 11.91 7.82
C LYS A 81 8.47 12.11 6.31
N VAL A 82 8.33 13.34 5.81
CA VAL A 82 8.62 13.61 4.39
C VAL A 82 10.08 13.24 4.14
N PRO A 83 10.38 12.33 3.20
CA PRO A 83 11.77 11.99 2.90
C PRO A 83 12.43 13.20 2.22
N HIS A 84 13.49 13.75 2.81
CA HIS A 84 14.31 14.77 2.16
C HIS A 84 15.44 14.04 1.40
N ARG A 85 15.27 13.83 0.10
CA ARG A 85 16.30 13.35 -0.85
C ARG A 85 16.73 11.86 -0.77
N HIS A 86 16.97 11.22 0.39
CA HIS A 86 17.63 9.89 0.43
C HIS A 86 16.77 8.67 0.83
N ALA A 87 17.20 7.46 0.42
CA ALA A 87 16.49 6.19 0.68
C ALA A 87 16.46 5.75 2.14
N SER A 88 17.50 6.12 2.90
CA SER A 88 17.64 5.81 4.32
C SER A 88 16.75 6.64 5.24
N GLU A 89 16.13 7.71 4.73
CA GLU A 89 15.32 8.65 5.53
C GLU A 89 13.85 8.25 5.65
N LEU A 90 13.39 7.32 4.80
CA LEU A 90 12.03 6.81 4.89
C LEU A 90 11.94 5.81 6.06
N VAL A 91 11.45 6.30 7.20
CA VAL A 91 11.21 5.49 8.39
C VAL A 91 9.78 5.70 8.89
N PRO A 92 8.76 5.20 8.17
CA PRO A 92 7.39 5.25 8.63
C PRO A 92 7.27 4.41 9.89
N ALA A 93 6.55 4.94 10.86
CA ALA A 93 6.09 4.21 12.02
C ALA A 93 4.59 3.91 11.85
N PHE A 94 4.23 2.68 12.14
CA PHE A 94 2.88 2.15 12.02
C PHE A 94 2.34 1.83 13.40
N TYR A 95 1.12 2.28 13.65
CA TYR A 95 0.49 2.22 14.95
C TYR A 95 -0.87 1.54 14.84
N ARG A 96 -1.21 0.76 15.87
CA ARG A 96 -2.55 0.25 16.12
C ARG A 96 -3.24 1.21 17.09
N GLY A 97 -4.37 1.77 16.67
CA GLY A 97 -5.06 2.87 17.33
C GLY A 97 -5.01 4.17 16.53
N ASP A 98 -5.62 5.22 17.09
CA ASP A 98 -5.69 6.55 16.47
C ASP A 98 -4.38 7.34 16.68
N ASN A 99 -4.37 8.62 16.34
CA ASN A 99 -3.19 9.46 16.31
C ASN A 99 -2.38 9.38 17.63
N PRO A 100 -1.13 8.85 17.59
CA PRO A 100 -0.33 8.60 18.80
C PRO A 100 0.06 9.88 19.56
N LYS A 101 -0.17 11.06 18.97
CA LYS A 101 0.04 12.35 19.66
C LYS A 101 -1.06 12.63 20.70
N TYR A 102 -2.29 12.19 20.45
CA TYR A 102 -3.45 12.51 21.28
C TYR A 102 -4.01 11.29 22.01
N THR A 103 -3.69 10.09 21.53
CA THR A 103 -4.21 8.83 22.07
C THR A 103 -3.03 8.02 22.62
N PRO A 104 -2.81 7.99 23.96
CA PRO A 104 -1.67 7.31 24.56
C PRO A 104 -1.77 5.78 24.50
N GLU A 105 -2.99 5.24 24.35
CA GLU A 105 -3.26 3.81 24.19
C GLU A 105 -2.76 3.26 22.84
N THR A 106 -2.47 4.14 21.89
CA THR A 106 -1.99 3.77 20.56
C THR A 106 -0.61 3.12 20.63
N THR A 107 -0.53 1.87 20.16
CA THR A 107 0.70 1.06 20.23
C THR A 107 1.42 1.04 18.89
N ALA A 108 2.74 1.24 18.89
CA ALA A 108 3.55 1.14 17.68
C ALA A 108 3.82 -0.33 17.35
N ILE A 109 3.24 -0.82 16.26
CA ILE A 109 3.29 -2.23 15.85
C ILE A 109 4.12 -2.46 14.59
N GLY A 110 4.64 -1.41 13.97
CA GLY A 110 5.41 -1.56 12.74
C GLY A 110 6.32 -0.40 12.42
N ARG A 111 7.39 -0.70 11.71
CA ARG A 111 8.35 0.26 11.18
C ARG A 111 8.83 -0.24 9.84
N ALA A 112 8.95 0.63 8.86
CA ALA A 112 9.61 0.27 7.61
C ALA A 112 10.89 1.06 7.39
N ARG A 113 11.78 0.52 6.56
CA ARG A 113 12.93 1.20 5.99
C ARG A 113 13.03 0.80 4.53
N ARG A 114 13.20 1.79 3.67
CA ARG A 114 13.50 1.54 2.25
C ARG A 114 14.95 1.11 2.09
N THR A 115 15.20 0.05 1.32
CA THR A 115 16.54 -0.51 1.09
C THR A 115 17.08 -0.22 -0.31
N ALA A 116 16.22 -0.02 -1.29
CA ALA A 116 16.60 0.30 -2.67
C ALA A 116 15.78 1.49 -3.21
N MET A 117 15.53 1.57 -4.52
CA MET A 117 14.44 2.39 -5.07
C MET A 117 13.09 1.99 -4.42
N TRP A 118 11.96 2.57 -4.83
CA TRP A 118 10.61 2.23 -4.32
C TRP A 118 10.14 0.79 -4.66
N THR A 119 11.09 -0.12 -4.77
CA THR A 119 10.99 -1.53 -5.12
C THR A 119 11.29 -2.45 -3.94
N SER A 120 11.99 -2.01 -2.88
CA SER A 120 12.35 -2.89 -1.76
C SER A 120 12.29 -2.18 -0.40
N PHE A 121 11.72 -2.88 0.59
CA PHE A 121 11.53 -2.40 1.95
C PHE A 121 11.80 -3.51 2.96
N LYS A 122 12.47 -3.15 4.04
CA LYS A 122 12.56 -3.92 5.28
C LYS A 122 11.50 -3.42 6.24
N VAL A 123 10.74 -4.33 6.83
CA VAL A 123 9.63 -4.02 7.72
C VAL A 123 9.83 -4.78 9.03
N TRP A 124 9.99 -4.05 10.13
CA TRP A 124 9.89 -4.62 11.47
C TRP A 124 8.42 -4.57 11.89
N LEU A 125 7.86 -5.69 12.31
CA LEU A 125 6.45 -5.83 12.62
C LEU A 125 6.27 -6.59 13.94
N GLY A 126 5.38 -6.08 14.79
CA GLY A 126 5.06 -6.62 16.12
C GLY A 126 5.11 -5.56 17.22
N ASP A 127 4.66 -5.91 18.43
CA ASP A 127 4.46 -4.94 19.51
C ASP A 127 5.78 -4.44 20.13
N GLY A 128 6.87 -5.21 20.02
CA GLY A 128 8.20 -4.77 20.45
C GLY A 128 8.77 -3.62 19.61
N VAL A 129 8.12 -3.25 18.49
CA VAL A 129 8.55 -2.12 17.66
C VAL A 129 8.49 -0.80 18.42
N GLY A 130 7.55 -0.63 19.36
CA GLY A 130 7.51 0.54 20.24
C GLY A 130 8.78 0.71 21.07
N GLU A 131 9.30 -0.38 21.63
CA GLU A 131 10.53 -0.40 22.42
C GLU A 131 11.74 -0.06 21.55
N ILE A 132 11.80 -0.61 20.32
CA ILE A 132 12.84 -0.28 19.33
C ILE A 132 12.83 1.23 19.03
N LEU A 133 11.66 1.85 18.86
CA LEU A 133 11.55 3.28 18.59
C LEU A 133 12.04 4.11 19.78
N ARG A 134 11.68 3.72 21.02
CA ARG A 134 12.15 4.36 22.27
C ARG A 134 13.66 4.23 22.43
N ASN A 135 14.23 3.04 22.25
CA ASN A 135 15.67 2.80 22.28
C ASN A 135 16.43 3.63 21.24
N ASN A 136 15.88 3.76 20.02
CA ASN A 136 16.47 4.62 18.99
C ASN A 136 16.44 6.11 19.39
N TYR A 137 15.42 6.55 20.13
CA TYR A 137 15.35 7.90 20.67
C TYR A 137 16.39 8.12 21.78
N ARG A 138 16.52 7.18 22.74
CA ARG A 138 17.56 7.18 23.79
C ARG A 138 18.96 7.27 23.19
N ARG A 139 19.28 6.39 22.22
CA ARG A 139 20.54 6.42 21.45
C ARG A 139 20.83 7.78 20.82
N ARG A 140 19.81 8.42 20.24
CA ARG A 140 19.97 9.75 19.59
C ARG A 140 20.20 10.85 20.63
N LYS A 141 19.49 10.83 21.76
CA LYS A 141 19.70 11.77 22.87
C LYS A 141 21.12 11.65 23.42
N ALA A 142 21.56 10.45 23.74
CA ALA A 142 22.92 10.19 24.25
C ALA A 142 24.00 10.67 23.26
N LYS A 143 23.87 10.33 21.97
CA LYS A 143 24.81 10.79 20.93
C LYS A 143 24.79 12.31 20.73
N SER A 144 23.61 12.94 20.77
CA SER A 144 23.49 14.39 20.64
C SER A 144 24.14 15.10 21.82
N TYR A 145 23.93 14.59 23.04
CA TYR A 145 24.57 15.09 24.25
C TYR A 145 26.08 14.94 24.17
N ALA A 146 26.60 13.76 23.85
CA ALA A 146 28.04 13.51 23.71
C ALA A 146 28.70 14.43 22.67
N ARG A 147 28.03 14.71 21.55
CA ARG A 147 28.51 15.67 20.54
C ARG A 147 28.54 17.10 21.08
N LYS A 148 27.50 17.53 21.80
CA LYS A 148 27.43 18.87 22.41
C LYS A 148 28.48 19.03 23.51
N ASP A 149 28.71 18.01 24.31
CA ASP A 149 29.73 18.02 25.36
C ASP A 149 31.14 18.05 24.76
N LYS A 150 31.40 17.24 23.72
CA LYS A 150 32.66 17.29 22.97
C LYS A 150 32.92 18.68 22.38
N LEU A 151 31.91 19.31 21.78
CA LEU A 151 32.01 20.67 21.25
C LEU A 151 32.30 21.70 22.35
N ARG A 152 31.69 21.55 23.53
CA ARG A 152 31.96 22.45 24.67
C ARG A 152 33.40 22.31 25.17
N LYS A 153 33.86 21.07 25.37
CA LYS A 153 35.25 20.78 25.74
C LYS A 153 36.23 21.33 24.72
N PHE A 154 35.92 21.19 23.43
CA PHE A 154 36.71 21.77 22.35
C PHE A 154 36.76 23.32 22.41
N CYS A 155 35.67 23.97 22.81
CA CYS A 155 35.64 25.42 23.04
C CYS A 155 36.07 25.84 24.47
N CYS A 156 36.82 25.01 25.20
CA CYS A 156 37.25 25.23 26.58
C CYS A 156 36.13 25.57 27.59
N ARG A 157 34.88 25.21 27.27
CA ARG A 157 33.71 25.41 28.14
C ARG A 157 33.52 24.18 29.03
N ARG A 158 33.15 24.41 30.30
CA ARG A 158 32.82 23.34 31.25
C ARG A 158 31.66 22.47 30.74
N SER A 159 31.74 21.18 31.06
CA SER A 159 30.64 20.24 30.81
C SER A 159 29.40 20.69 31.59
N LYS A 160 28.22 20.58 30.96
CA LYS A 160 26.95 20.85 31.64
C LYS A 160 26.17 19.54 31.69
N PRO A 161 25.64 19.13 32.85
CA PRO A 161 24.85 17.92 32.96
C PRO A 161 23.66 17.94 31.98
N PRO A 162 23.20 16.77 31.53
CA PRO A 162 22.04 16.69 30.66
C PRO A 162 20.80 17.19 31.41
N LYS A 163 19.88 17.88 30.71
CA LYS A 163 18.66 18.43 31.31
C LYS A 163 17.69 17.33 31.78
N GLU A 164 17.76 16.17 31.16
CA GLU A 164 17.00 14.97 31.51
C GLU A 164 18.01 13.82 31.67
N PRO A 165 17.81 12.90 32.62
CA PRO A 165 18.68 11.75 32.78
C PRO A 165 18.69 10.94 31.47
N LEU A 166 19.90 10.54 31.04
CA LEU A 166 20.06 9.69 29.87
C LEU A 166 19.66 8.27 30.28
N GLU A 167 18.48 7.83 29.84
CA GLU A 167 18.04 6.45 30.05
C GLU A 167 18.85 5.46 29.20
N ASP A 168 19.15 4.30 29.80
CA ASP A 168 19.83 3.20 29.13
C ASP A 168 18.93 2.45 28.12
N GLU A 169 19.58 1.74 27.21
CA GLU A 169 18.89 0.88 26.24
C GLU A 169 18.26 -0.31 26.96
N GLN A 170 16.97 -0.56 26.71
CA GLN A 170 16.26 -1.73 27.23
C GLN A 170 16.27 -2.86 26.20
N SER A 171 16.26 -4.11 26.66
CA SER A 171 16.02 -5.25 25.77
C SER A 171 14.61 -5.18 25.17
N VAL A 172 14.44 -5.72 23.96
CA VAL A 172 13.13 -5.78 23.30
C VAL A 172 12.39 -7.00 23.82
N SER A 173 11.33 -6.79 24.60
CA SER A 173 10.54 -7.83 25.22
C SER A 173 9.47 -8.37 24.29
N GLY A 174 8.79 -7.50 23.53
CA GLY A 174 7.67 -7.86 22.66
C GLY A 174 8.08 -8.51 21.35
N LYS A 175 7.13 -9.18 20.68
CA LYS A 175 7.37 -9.80 19.36
C LYS A 175 7.81 -8.75 18.35
N VAL A 176 8.86 -9.07 17.61
CA VAL A 176 9.31 -8.31 16.44
C VAL A 176 9.84 -9.29 15.40
N ILE A 177 9.17 -9.38 14.27
CA ILE A 177 9.67 -10.09 13.09
C ILE A 177 10.17 -9.10 12.03
N LEU A 178 11.13 -9.54 11.22
CA LEU A 178 11.61 -8.79 10.07
C LEU A 178 11.01 -9.36 8.78
N VAL A 179 10.18 -8.57 8.11
CA VAL A 179 9.54 -8.91 6.84
C VAL A 179 10.16 -8.12 5.71
N HIS A 180 10.46 -8.80 4.61
CA HIS A 180 10.98 -8.19 3.39
C HIS A 180 9.85 -8.02 2.39
N ILE A 181 9.59 -6.77 2.01
CA ILE A 181 8.68 -6.44 0.91
C ILE A 181 9.52 -6.13 -0.31
N HIS A 182 9.28 -6.85 -1.41
CA HIS A 182 10.01 -6.62 -2.65
C HIS A 182 9.07 -6.53 -3.85
N ARG A 183 9.49 -5.75 -4.83
CA ARG A 183 8.90 -5.63 -6.15
C ARG A 183 9.83 -6.27 -7.16
N SER A 184 9.30 -7.22 -7.93
CA SER A 184 10.10 -7.91 -8.96
C SER A 184 10.26 -7.02 -10.20
N GLY A 185 11.45 -6.41 -10.37
CA GLY A 185 11.81 -5.59 -11.52
C GLY A 185 10.82 -4.45 -11.82
N LEU A 186 10.50 -4.24 -13.10
CA LEU A 186 9.47 -3.29 -13.55
C LEU A 186 8.03 -3.79 -13.32
N SER A 187 7.85 -5.07 -12.90
CA SER A 187 6.52 -5.64 -12.70
C SER A 187 5.77 -4.91 -11.59
N ARG A 188 4.44 -4.88 -11.67
CA ARG A 188 3.57 -4.27 -10.64
C ARG A 188 3.25 -5.24 -9.49
N LYS A 189 4.01 -6.33 -9.37
CA LYS A 189 3.81 -7.34 -8.35
C LYS A 189 4.71 -7.00 -7.17
N VAL A 190 4.11 -6.91 -5.99
CA VAL A 190 4.84 -6.70 -4.74
C VAL A 190 4.58 -7.89 -3.85
N GLU A 191 5.63 -8.52 -3.36
CA GLU A 191 5.58 -9.79 -2.66
C GLU A 191 6.28 -9.68 -1.31
N PHE A 192 5.75 -10.41 -0.33
CA PHE A 192 6.29 -10.50 1.01
C PHE A 192 5.85 -11.82 1.67
N GLU A 193 6.50 -12.17 2.77
CA GLU A 193 6.25 -13.41 3.52
C GLU A 193 6.08 -13.09 5.00
N VAL A 194 5.06 -13.66 5.63
CA VAL A 194 4.77 -13.51 7.07
C VAL A 194 4.53 -14.91 7.62
N GLU A 195 5.30 -15.31 8.64
CA GLU A 195 5.13 -16.60 9.33
C GLU A 195 5.04 -17.78 8.35
N GLY A 196 5.95 -17.84 7.37
CA GLY A 196 5.99 -18.88 6.33
C GLY A 196 4.94 -18.76 5.22
N THR A 197 3.96 -17.87 5.37
CA THR A 197 2.91 -17.66 4.36
C THR A 197 3.30 -16.51 3.41
N ARG A 198 3.29 -16.80 2.11
CA ARG A 198 3.66 -15.83 1.08
C ARG A 198 2.44 -15.13 0.49
N TYR A 199 2.57 -13.82 0.33
CA TYR A 199 1.53 -12.93 -0.17
C TYR A 199 2.04 -12.09 -1.33
N ARG A 200 1.11 -11.73 -2.24
CA ARG A 200 1.39 -10.93 -3.43
C ARG A 200 0.32 -9.88 -3.69
N TRP A 201 0.70 -8.61 -3.57
CA TRP A 201 -0.05 -7.50 -4.14
C TRP A 201 0.06 -7.49 -5.66
N SER A 202 -1.07 -7.37 -6.33
CA SER A 202 -1.15 -7.25 -7.79
C SER A 202 -2.21 -6.23 -8.20
N GLY A 203 -1.89 -5.45 -9.23
CA GLY A 203 -2.84 -4.55 -9.86
C GLY A 203 -3.99 -5.30 -10.52
N THR A 204 -5.22 -4.86 -10.31
CA THR A 204 -6.40 -5.39 -11.00
C THR A 204 -6.74 -4.58 -12.24
N ARG A 205 -7.10 -5.25 -13.33
CA ARG A 205 -7.57 -4.62 -14.60
C ARG A 205 -9.03 -4.15 -14.54
N ILE A 206 -9.69 -4.24 -13.37
CA ILE A 206 -11.16 -4.20 -13.22
C ILE A 206 -11.78 -2.85 -13.61
N PHE A 207 -10.99 -1.79 -13.78
CA PHE A 207 -11.49 -0.46 -14.18
C PHE A 207 -10.85 0.09 -15.47
N ALA A 208 -10.31 -0.76 -16.33
CA ALA A 208 -10.05 -0.36 -17.71
C ALA A 208 -11.41 -0.21 -18.42
N THR A 209 -11.90 1.03 -18.55
CA THR A 209 -13.00 1.36 -19.46
C THR A 209 -12.69 0.79 -20.84
N SER A 210 -13.72 0.42 -21.60
CA SER A 210 -13.66 -0.27 -22.90
C SER A 210 -12.63 0.31 -23.88
N PHE A 211 -12.37 1.62 -23.83
CA PHE A 211 -11.40 2.31 -24.68
C PHE A 211 -9.92 2.20 -24.22
N MET A 212 -9.67 1.71 -22.99
CA MET A 212 -8.33 1.45 -22.44
C MET A 212 -8.09 -0.04 -22.16
N LYS A 213 -8.92 -0.93 -22.71
CA LYS A 213 -8.67 -2.38 -22.73
C LYS A 213 -7.47 -2.67 -23.62
N GLY A 214 -6.27 -2.73 -23.04
CA GLY A 214 -5.03 -3.07 -23.74
C GLY A 214 -3.88 -2.11 -23.43
N VAL A 215 -4.18 -0.86 -23.10
CA VAL A 215 -3.17 0.07 -22.59
C VAL A 215 -2.86 -0.30 -21.15
N LYS A 216 -1.58 -0.55 -20.85
CA LYS A 216 -1.08 -0.93 -19.53
C LYS A 216 -1.11 0.30 -18.60
N GLY A 217 -2.28 0.91 -18.37
CA GLY A 217 -2.48 2.11 -17.56
C GLY A 217 -3.11 1.79 -16.20
N SER A 218 -2.55 2.38 -15.14
CA SER A 218 -3.13 2.57 -13.79
C SER A 218 -4.16 1.54 -13.29
N SER A 219 -3.74 0.55 -12.50
CA SER A 219 -4.71 -0.18 -11.66
C SER A 219 -5.06 0.70 -10.47
N HIS A 220 -6.22 1.36 -10.52
CA HIS A 220 -6.81 2.06 -9.36
C HIS A 220 -7.21 1.09 -8.23
N CYS A 221 -7.08 -0.22 -8.45
CA CYS A 221 -7.44 -1.22 -7.48
C CYS A 221 -6.35 -2.28 -7.39
N LEU A 222 -5.94 -2.61 -6.16
CA LEU A 222 -4.97 -3.64 -5.86
C LEU A 222 -5.69 -4.83 -5.23
N LYS A 223 -5.22 -6.03 -5.48
CA LYS A 223 -5.62 -7.23 -4.75
C LYS A 223 -4.40 -7.88 -4.12
N LEU A 224 -4.56 -8.32 -2.88
CA LEU A 224 -3.61 -9.17 -2.20
C LEU A 224 -4.04 -10.62 -2.38
N ILE A 225 -3.11 -11.47 -2.77
CA ILE A 225 -3.32 -12.89 -3.01
C ILE A 225 -2.34 -13.68 -2.15
N ARG A 226 -2.82 -14.69 -1.44
CA ARG A 226 -1.98 -15.73 -0.83
C ARG A 226 -1.46 -16.63 -1.95
N THR A 227 -0.15 -16.85 -2.00
CA THR A 227 0.44 -17.46 -3.21
C THR A 227 0.31 -18.97 -3.28
N SER A 228 0.13 -19.66 -2.14
CA SER A 228 -0.04 -21.12 -2.09
C SER A 228 -1.33 -21.57 -2.77
N ASP A 229 -2.46 -20.99 -2.37
CA ASP A 229 -3.81 -21.35 -2.81
C ASP A 229 -4.41 -20.38 -3.86
N HIS A 230 -3.70 -19.28 -4.15
CA HIS A 230 -4.20 -18.18 -4.98
C HIS A 230 -5.47 -17.50 -4.47
N THR A 231 -5.78 -17.66 -3.17
CA THR A 231 -6.93 -17.05 -2.52
C THR A 231 -6.75 -15.56 -2.37
N ARG A 232 -7.85 -14.81 -2.55
CA ARG A 232 -7.85 -13.35 -2.45
C ARG A 232 -8.06 -12.94 -0.99
N ILE A 233 -7.02 -12.34 -0.41
CA ILE A 233 -6.95 -12.00 1.02
C ILE A 233 -7.45 -10.59 1.29
N ALA A 234 -7.15 -9.65 0.39
CA ALA A 234 -7.60 -8.28 0.52
C ALA A 234 -7.77 -7.60 -0.83
N THR A 235 -8.60 -6.55 -0.86
CA THR A 235 -8.70 -5.63 -2.00
C THR A 235 -8.63 -4.19 -1.56
N VAL A 236 -7.88 -3.39 -2.31
CA VAL A 236 -7.84 -1.94 -2.17
C VAL A 236 -8.53 -1.34 -3.36
N LYS A 237 -9.54 -0.52 -3.12
CA LYS A 237 -10.19 0.33 -4.12
C LYS A 237 -9.77 1.77 -3.91
N LYS A 238 -8.86 2.27 -4.76
CA LYS A 238 -8.47 3.69 -4.76
C LYS A 238 -9.53 4.49 -5.49
N ARG A 239 -9.94 5.61 -4.91
CA ARG A 239 -10.83 6.58 -5.57
C ARG A 239 -10.07 7.24 -6.71
N ARG A 240 -10.65 7.26 -7.91
CA ARG A 240 -10.12 8.02 -9.04
C ARG A 240 -10.11 9.51 -8.67
N SER A 241 -9.05 10.22 -9.03
CA SER A 241 -8.98 11.67 -8.81
C SER A 241 -9.13 12.08 -7.33
N ALA A 242 -8.70 11.25 -6.38
CA ALA A 242 -8.79 11.52 -4.95
C ALA A 242 -8.26 12.92 -4.55
N HIS A 243 -7.24 13.43 -5.27
CA HIS A 243 -6.65 14.75 -5.01
C HIS A 243 -7.54 15.95 -5.40
N TYR A 244 -8.56 15.75 -6.24
CA TYR A 244 -9.48 16.80 -6.68
C TYR A 244 -10.73 16.91 -5.79
N HIS A 245 -10.91 15.99 -4.84
CA HIS A 245 -12.04 16.03 -3.93
C HIS A 245 -11.73 16.89 -2.70
N ARG A 246 -12.77 17.56 -2.19
CA ARG A 246 -12.68 18.34 -0.96
C ARG A 246 -12.31 17.41 0.20
N SER A 247 -11.44 17.92 1.08
CA SER A 247 -11.12 17.27 2.34
C SER A 247 -12.35 17.17 3.25
N ILE A 248 -12.48 16.06 3.96
CA ILE A 248 -13.44 15.88 5.04
C ILE A 248 -12.90 16.67 6.24
N LYS A 249 -13.70 17.62 6.73
CA LYS A 249 -13.42 18.38 7.95
C LYS A 249 -14.17 17.70 9.09
N THR A 250 -13.47 17.25 10.12
CA THR A 250 -14.07 16.66 11.33
C THR A 250 -14.16 17.68 12.48
N GLY A 251 -13.58 18.87 12.32
CA GLY A 251 -13.69 19.98 13.29
C GLY A 251 -12.84 19.81 14.55
N GLN A 252 -12.75 18.60 15.11
CA GLN A 252 -12.04 18.32 16.37
C GLN A 252 -10.70 17.58 16.15
N PRO A 253 -9.68 17.78 17.02
CA PRO A 253 -8.57 16.84 17.13
C PRO A 253 -9.11 15.45 17.49
N PRO A 254 -8.46 14.34 17.07
CA PRO A 254 -7.07 14.23 16.60
C PRO A 254 -6.82 14.50 15.11
N ASN A 255 -7.87 14.55 14.27
CA ASN A 255 -7.77 14.44 12.81
C ASN A 255 -8.55 15.52 12.03
N LYS A 256 -8.36 16.80 12.36
CA LYS A 256 -9.17 17.97 11.90
C LYS A 256 -9.55 18.01 10.41
N LYS A 257 -8.65 17.58 9.51
CA LYS A 257 -8.84 17.63 8.06
C LYS A 257 -8.20 16.40 7.41
N LYS A 258 -8.99 15.56 6.75
CA LYS A 258 -8.53 14.35 6.08
C LYS A 258 -9.00 14.28 4.63
N LEU A 259 -8.18 13.71 3.76
CA LEU A 259 -8.51 13.43 2.37
C LEU A 259 -8.73 11.94 2.19
N PHE A 260 -9.93 11.55 1.79
CA PHE A 260 -10.26 10.18 1.47
C PHE A 260 -9.57 9.74 0.16
N ILE A 261 -8.83 8.63 0.21
CA ILE A 261 -8.05 8.12 -0.92
C ILE A 261 -8.67 6.87 -1.52
N GLY A 262 -9.34 6.07 -0.70
CA GLY A 262 -9.87 4.79 -1.12
C GLY A 262 -10.25 3.94 0.07
N ALA A 263 -10.54 2.67 -0.20
CA ALA A 263 -10.96 1.74 0.82
C ALA A 263 -10.26 0.39 0.67
N LEU A 264 -9.90 -0.19 1.81
CA LEU A 264 -9.38 -1.54 1.95
C LEU A 264 -10.50 -2.45 2.46
N ARG A 265 -10.66 -3.60 1.82
CA ARG A 265 -11.49 -4.71 2.30
C ARG A 265 -10.57 -5.89 2.55
N ILE A 266 -10.62 -6.42 3.76
CA ILE A 266 -9.96 -7.67 4.15
C ILE A 266 -11.06 -8.74 4.15
N TYR A 267 -10.77 -9.90 3.58
CA TYR A 267 -11.73 -11.00 3.54
C TYR A 267 -11.43 -12.00 4.68
N GLU A 268 -12.41 -12.82 5.03
CA GLU A 268 -12.29 -13.78 6.15
C GLU A 268 -11.17 -14.81 5.91
N GLU A 269 -10.89 -15.14 4.65
CA GLU A 269 -9.80 -16.02 4.24
C GLU A 269 -8.43 -15.50 4.70
N ALA A 270 -8.30 -14.21 5.02
CA ALA A 270 -7.08 -13.65 5.61
C ALA A 270 -6.77 -14.18 7.02
N TYR A 271 -7.78 -14.69 7.71
CA TYR A 271 -7.71 -15.17 9.09
C TYR A 271 -7.69 -16.70 9.16
N GLU A 272 -7.97 -17.37 8.06
CA GLU A 272 -7.85 -18.81 7.94
C GLU A 272 -6.36 -19.20 7.96
N LEU A 273 -6.02 -20.10 8.88
CA LEU A 273 -4.71 -20.73 8.91
C LEU A 273 -4.47 -21.41 7.56
N PRO A 274 -3.26 -21.29 6.98
CA PRO A 274 -2.92 -22.04 5.79
C PRO A 274 -3.13 -23.53 6.08
N ILE A 275 -3.96 -24.21 5.29
CA ILE A 275 -4.01 -25.67 5.28
C ILE A 275 -2.59 -26.11 4.91
N GLY A 276 -1.97 -26.92 5.77
CA GLY A 276 -0.55 -27.23 5.70
C GLY A 276 -0.14 -27.74 4.33
N ASP A 277 0.80 -27.05 3.69
CA ASP A 277 1.57 -27.64 2.60
C ASP A 277 2.72 -28.43 3.24
N ASP A 278 2.59 -29.75 3.29
CA ASP A 278 3.66 -30.73 3.57
C ASP A 278 4.71 -30.76 2.43
N ASN A 279 5.19 -29.59 2.01
CA ASN A 279 6.27 -29.46 1.04
C ASN A 279 7.42 -28.66 1.66
N GLY A 280 7.96 -29.21 2.74
CA GLY A 280 9.16 -28.75 3.45
C GLY A 280 10.48 -28.85 2.68
N ALA A 281 10.48 -28.91 1.34
CA ALA A 281 11.70 -29.09 0.54
C ALA A 281 11.85 -28.09 -0.62
N GLY A 282 11.00 -27.07 -0.71
CA GLY A 282 11.13 -25.99 -1.70
C GLY A 282 11.77 -24.76 -1.10
N GLY A 283 13.09 -24.76 -0.85
CA GLY A 283 13.83 -23.61 -0.35
C GLY A 283 13.36 -22.33 -1.05
N SER A 284 12.64 -21.48 -0.30
CA SER A 284 11.81 -20.40 -0.86
C SER A 284 12.63 -19.60 -1.87
N ARG A 285 12.26 -19.71 -3.15
CA ARG A 285 12.90 -18.98 -4.26
C ARG A 285 12.90 -17.46 -3.99
N VAL A 286 12.04 -17.00 -3.09
CA VAL A 286 12.06 -15.65 -2.50
C VAL A 286 13.08 -15.54 -1.39
N ALA A 287 13.14 -16.40 -0.36
CA ALA A 287 14.20 -16.35 0.67
C ALA A 287 15.62 -16.35 0.08
N ALA A 288 15.87 -17.15 -0.96
CA ALA A 288 17.13 -17.14 -1.71
C ALA A 288 17.35 -15.83 -2.49
N PHE A 289 16.28 -15.23 -3.02
CA PHE A 289 16.33 -13.97 -3.78
C PHE A 289 16.38 -12.72 -2.89
N THR A 290 15.61 -12.65 -1.79
CA THR A 290 15.73 -11.65 -0.73
C THR A 290 17.08 -11.78 -0.05
N GLY A 291 17.60 -12.99 0.14
CA GLY A 291 18.99 -13.22 0.57
C GLY A 291 20.01 -12.57 -0.38
N LYS A 292 19.83 -12.71 -1.70
CA LYS A 292 20.67 -12.03 -2.71
C LYS A 292 20.49 -10.52 -2.73
N VAL A 293 19.25 -10.01 -2.68
CA VAL A 293 18.95 -8.58 -2.67
C VAL A 293 19.44 -7.91 -1.38
N ASP A 294 19.31 -8.57 -0.23
CA ASP A 294 19.85 -8.10 1.05
C ASP A 294 21.38 -8.13 1.05
N ALA A 295 22.01 -9.14 0.45
CA ALA A 295 23.46 -9.18 0.28
C ALA A 295 23.95 -8.03 -0.62
N LEU A 296 23.19 -7.68 -1.67
CA LEU A 296 23.50 -6.57 -2.59
C LEU A 296 23.19 -5.18 -1.99
N ALA A 297 22.15 -5.06 -1.17
CA ALA A 297 21.66 -3.76 -0.67
C ALA A 297 22.16 -3.40 0.75
N SER A 298 22.81 -4.32 1.46
CA SER A 298 23.17 -4.11 2.86
C SER A 298 24.60 -4.60 3.17
N ASN A 299 25.46 -3.67 3.59
CA ASN A 299 26.79 -4.03 4.11
C ASN A 299 26.62 -4.89 5.37
N SER A 300 27.54 -5.82 5.64
CA SER A 300 27.50 -6.77 6.77
C SER A 300 27.14 -6.10 8.12
N ARG A 301 27.72 -4.92 8.39
CA ARG A 301 27.43 -4.11 9.60
C ARG A 301 25.97 -3.69 9.73
N SER A 302 25.30 -3.39 8.61
CA SER A 302 23.88 -3.01 8.62
C SER A 302 22.95 -4.20 8.86
N ARG A 303 23.33 -5.39 8.37
CA ARG A 303 22.58 -6.63 8.56
C ARG A 303 22.63 -7.10 10.01
N ALA A 304 23.79 -7.00 10.67
CA ALA A 304 23.92 -7.30 12.11
C ALA A 304 23.05 -6.37 12.96
N LYS A 305 22.98 -5.09 12.59
CA LYS A 305 22.12 -4.11 13.28
C LYS A 305 20.63 -4.40 13.12
N ASP A 306 20.20 -4.77 11.91
CA ASP A 306 18.79 -5.04 11.63
C ASP A 306 18.28 -6.29 12.38
N LYS A 307 19.17 -7.27 12.66
CA LYS A 307 18.86 -8.49 13.43
C LYS A 307 18.88 -8.29 14.94
N ARG A 308 19.67 -7.34 15.46
CA ARG A 308 19.76 -7.07 16.92
C ARG A 308 18.42 -6.68 17.53
N ASP A 309 17.55 -6.07 16.71
CA ASP A 309 16.25 -5.55 17.14
C ASP A 309 15.11 -6.57 16.86
N VAL A 310 15.39 -7.84 16.54
CA VAL A 310 14.38 -8.86 16.22
C VAL A 310 14.18 -9.78 17.42
N ASN A 311 12.93 -10.05 17.78
CA ASN A 311 12.53 -10.99 18.82
C ASN A 311 11.31 -11.78 18.31
N PRO A 312 11.50 -12.89 17.56
CA PRO A 312 10.39 -13.59 16.93
C PRO A 312 9.50 -14.32 17.94
N ASP A 313 10.05 -14.67 19.11
CA ASP A 313 9.40 -15.47 20.15
C ASP A 313 8.74 -14.63 21.25
N GLY A 314 8.82 -13.30 21.14
CA GLY A 314 8.17 -12.38 22.08
C GLY A 314 6.64 -12.47 22.04
N PRO A 315 5.95 -11.97 23.08
CA PRO A 315 4.50 -11.87 23.11
C PRO A 315 3.98 -10.88 22.06
N HIS A 316 2.83 -11.20 21.46
CA HIS A 316 2.13 -10.34 20.52
C HIS A 316 0.62 -10.32 20.82
N VAL A 317 0.05 -9.13 20.87
CA VAL A 317 -1.38 -8.90 20.93
C VAL A 317 -1.89 -8.70 19.50
N GLY A 318 -3.01 -9.32 19.15
CA GLY A 318 -3.70 -9.13 17.86
C GLY A 318 -3.11 -9.94 16.70
N ASN A 319 -3.57 -9.64 15.49
CA ASN A 319 -3.22 -10.40 14.29
C ASN A 319 -2.08 -9.73 13.51
N LEU A 320 -0.94 -10.43 13.41
CA LEU A 320 0.26 -9.96 12.74
C LEU A 320 0.05 -9.83 11.22
N THR A 321 -0.64 -10.80 10.61
CA THR A 321 -1.01 -10.79 9.19
C THR A 321 -1.87 -9.57 8.86
N GLU A 322 -2.88 -9.26 9.68
CA GLU A 322 -3.70 -8.05 9.51
C GLU A 322 -2.85 -6.78 9.56
N GLY A 323 -1.97 -6.66 10.56
CA GLY A 323 -1.02 -5.55 10.67
C GLY A 323 -0.15 -5.42 9.42
N MET A 324 0.33 -6.55 8.87
CA MET A 324 1.10 -6.57 7.64
C MET A 324 0.27 -6.18 6.41
N ILE A 325 -0.98 -6.62 6.30
CA ILE A 325 -1.89 -6.24 5.21
C ILE A 325 -2.06 -4.72 5.18
N MET A 326 -2.32 -4.09 6.34
CA MET A 326 -2.48 -2.64 6.45
C MET A 326 -1.20 -1.89 6.06
N LEU A 327 -0.06 -2.29 6.65
CA LEU A 327 1.22 -1.63 6.43
C LEU A 327 1.68 -1.80 4.97
N SER A 328 1.61 -3.01 4.42
CA SER A 328 1.96 -3.28 3.03
C SER A 328 1.02 -2.56 2.05
N CYS A 329 -0.28 -2.46 2.34
CA CYS A 329 -1.22 -1.66 1.57
C CYS A 329 -0.77 -0.20 1.46
N TRP A 330 -0.40 0.43 2.59
CA TRP A 330 0.11 1.80 2.59
C TRP A 330 1.44 1.92 1.82
N ILE A 331 2.39 1.01 2.06
CA ILE A 331 3.69 1.01 1.39
C ILE A 331 3.52 0.91 -0.13
N VAL A 332 2.69 -0.02 -0.62
CA VAL A 332 2.44 -0.20 -2.04
C VAL A 332 1.76 1.03 -2.64
N ALA A 333 0.76 1.59 -1.96
CA ALA A 333 0.07 2.79 -2.43
C ALA A 333 1.00 4.02 -2.52
N GLU A 334 1.90 4.20 -1.54
CA GLU A 334 2.88 5.29 -1.54
C GLU A 334 3.99 5.05 -2.58
N ALA A 335 4.48 3.81 -2.71
CA ALA A 335 5.46 3.44 -3.73
C ALA A 335 4.93 3.68 -5.14
N GLU A 336 3.67 3.29 -5.42
CA GLU A 336 3.03 3.58 -6.70
C GLU A 336 2.86 5.08 -6.95
N TYR A 337 2.47 5.84 -5.93
CA TYR A 337 2.36 7.30 -6.04
C TYR A 337 3.73 7.89 -6.41
N ARG A 338 4.78 7.57 -5.66
CA ARG A 338 6.13 8.13 -5.84
C ARG A 338 6.80 7.71 -7.14
N LEU A 339 6.61 6.46 -7.57
CA LEU A 339 7.14 6.00 -8.86
C LEU A 339 6.50 6.74 -10.03
N ARG A 340 5.22 7.14 -9.94
CA ARG A 340 4.59 7.95 -10.99
C ARG A 340 5.24 9.32 -11.12
N TYR A 341 5.37 10.05 -10.02
CA TYR A 341 5.97 11.39 -10.05
C TYR A 341 7.44 11.35 -10.45
N LYS A 342 8.22 10.38 -9.94
CA LYS A 342 9.63 10.26 -10.32
C LYS A 342 9.85 9.84 -11.78
N ILE A 343 8.96 9.07 -12.38
CA ILE A 343 9.05 8.77 -13.82
C ILE A 343 8.83 10.05 -14.63
N PHE A 344 7.90 10.92 -14.22
CA PHE A 344 7.73 12.23 -14.86
C PHE A 344 8.94 13.13 -14.61
N ASP A 345 9.50 13.18 -13.40
CA ASP A 345 10.70 13.98 -13.10
C ASP A 345 11.90 13.52 -13.95
N VAL A 346 12.11 12.20 -14.08
CA VAL A 346 13.21 11.64 -14.91
C VAL A 346 12.95 11.84 -16.41
N LEU A 347 11.71 11.71 -16.87
CA LEU A 347 11.37 11.98 -18.28
C LEU A 347 11.47 13.47 -18.60
N GLN A 348 11.16 14.35 -17.65
CA GLN A 348 11.34 15.78 -17.78
C GLN A 348 12.83 16.13 -17.80
N GLU A 349 13.63 15.56 -16.89
CA GLU A 349 15.10 15.73 -16.87
C GLU A 349 15.75 15.21 -18.17
N ILE A 350 15.29 14.07 -18.71
CA ILE A 350 15.74 13.57 -20.01
C ILE A 350 15.27 14.48 -21.16
N GLY A 351 14.07 15.03 -21.09
CA GLY A 351 13.53 15.95 -22.10
C GLY A 351 14.20 17.33 -22.08
N GLU A 352 14.56 17.81 -20.90
CA GLU A 352 15.33 19.04 -20.68
C GLU A 352 16.79 18.84 -21.11
N ASN A 353 17.40 17.68 -20.86
CA ASN A 353 18.75 17.36 -21.35
C ASN A 353 18.80 17.00 -22.85
N ALA A 354 17.67 16.66 -23.47
CA ALA A 354 17.58 16.35 -24.90
C ALA A 354 17.21 17.58 -25.78
N ARG A 355 16.79 18.69 -25.16
CA ARG A 355 16.74 20.01 -25.78
C ARG A 355 17.88 20.83 -25.17
N GLY A 356 19.05 20.76 -25.83
CA GLY A 356 20.32 21.32 -25.37
C GLY A 356 20.27 22.74 -24.80
#